data_AF-A0A8J2PKE6-F1
#
_entry.id   AF-A0A8J2PKE6-F1
#
_cell.length_a   1.000
_cell.length_b   1.000
_cell.length_c   1.000
_cell.angle_alpha   90.00
_cell.angle_beta   90.00
_cell.angle_gamma   90.00
#
_symmetry.space_group_name_H-M   'P 1'
#
loop_
_entity.id
_entity.type
_entity.pdbx_description
1 polymer ?
#
loop_
_entity_poly.entity_id
_entity_poly.type
_entity_poly.pdbx_seq_one_letter_code
_entity_poly.pdbx_strand_id
1 'polypeptide(L)' 'ELLESTGISVVPGSGFGQIEGTYHFRTTILPPTETLQEMLHKFKDFQNRFLEKYSD' A
#
# COMPACT_ATOMS: atom_id res chain seq x y z
N GLU A 1 6.87 -6.73 3.41
CA GLU A 1 6.13 -7.31 2.26
C GLU A 1 5.85 -6.34 1.10
N LEU A 2 5.16 -5.21 1.27
CA LEU A 2 4.85 -4.30 0.14
C LEU A 2 6.11 -3.76 -0.57
N LEU A 3 7.01 -3.11 0.17
CA LEU A 3 8.24 -2.53 -0.40
C LEU A 3 9.10 -3.59 -1.09
N GLU A 4 9.31 -4.72 -0.42
CA GLU A 4 10.17 -5.80 -0.91
C GLU A 4 9.60 -6.46 -2.18
N SER A 5 8.28 -6.59 -2.30
CA SER A 5 7.65 -7.26 -3.44
C SER A 5 7.34 -6.34 -4.62
N THR A 6 7.12 -5.05 -4.38
CA THR A 6 6.67 -4.10 -5.42
C THR A 6 7.65 -2.98 -5.72
N GLY A 7 8.61 -2.74 -4.83
CA GLY A 7 9.47 -1.55 -4.83
C GLY A 7 8.79 -0.27 -4.34
N ILE A 8 7.52 -0.33 -3.92
CA ILE A 8 6.77 0.87 -3.51
C ILE A 8 7.01 1.17 -2.03
N SER A 9 7.52 2.36 -1.76
CA SER A 9 7.74 2.87 -0.40
C SER A 9 6.55 3.72 0.07
N VAL A 10 6.00 3.40 1.24
CA VAL A 10 4.90 4.11 1.89
C VAL A 10 5.23 4.36 3.36
N VAL A 11 4.52 5.28 4.00
CA VAL A 11 4.64 5.50 5.45
C VAL A 11 3.48 4.82 6.17
N PRO A 12 3.72 3.95 7.17
CA PRO A 12 2.64 3.29 7.90
C PRO A 12 1.84 4.28 8.76
N GLY A 13 0.52 4.04 8.88
CA GLY A 13 -0.43 4.88 9.63
C GLY A 13 -0.13 4.99 11.12
N SER A 14 0.54 3.98 11.70
CA SER A 14 0.93 3.96 13.11
C SER A 14 1.78 5.17 13.53
N GLY A 15 2.53 5.78 12.59
CA GLY A 15 3.33 6.98 12.85
C GLY A 15 2.53 8.29 12.89
N PHE A 16 1.25 8.29 12.54
CA PHE A 16 0.41 9.50 12.44
C PHE A 16 -0.68 9.58 13.51
N GLY A 17 -0.81 8.56 14.35
CA GLY A 17 -2.01 8.35 15.15
C GLY A 17 -3.14 7.78 14.28
N GLN A 18 -3.65 6.62 14.65
CA GLN A 18 -4.78 5.97 13.98
C GLN A 18 -5.73 5.42 15.04
N ILE A 19 -7.01 5.32 14.69
CA ILE A 19 -8.04 4.77 15.60
C ILE A 19 -7.74 3.29 15.83
N GLU A 20 -7.87 2.83 17.06
CA GLU A 20 -7.68 1.42 17.41
C GLU A 20 -8.54 0.50 16.54
N GLY A 21 -7.97 -0.62 16.08
CA GLY A 21 -8.63 -1.52 15.12
C GLY A 21 -8.68 -1.03 13.66
N THR A 22 -8.12 0.15 13.33
CA THR A 22 -7.99 0.64 11.96
C THR A 22 -6.53 0.63 11.49
N TYR A 23 -6.32 0.42 10.19
CA TYR A 23 -4.98 0.29 9.61
C TYR A 23 -4.88 1.10 8.34
N HIS A 24 -3.87 1.97 8.28
CA HIS A 24 -3.68 2.91 7.17
C HIS A 24 -2.23 2.96 6.71
N PHE A 25 -2.01 3.56 5.55
CA PHE A 25 -0.70 4.01 5.09
C PHE A 25 -0.86 5.32 4.32
N ARG A 26 0.21 6.11 4.26
CA ARG A 26 0.29 7.34 3.47
C ARG A 26 1.17 7.13 2.25
N THR A 27 0.66 7.53 1.09
CA THR A 27 1.40 7.59 -0.19
C THR A 27 1.34 9.01 -0.78
N THR A 28 2.00 9.24 -1.91
CA THR A 28 2.00 10.53 -2.63
C THR A 28 1.32 10.41 -4.00
N ILE A 29 0.70 11.50 -4.45
CA ILE A 29 0.07 11.63 -5.78
C ILE A 29 0.88 12.53 -6.73
N LEU A 30 2.11 12.87 -6.33
CA LEU A 30 3.02 13.71 -7.10
C LEU A 30 3.48 13.09 -8.44
N PRO A 31 3.64 11.75 -8.57
CA PRO A 31 4.01 11.17 -9.86
C PRO A 31 3.00 11.48 -10.97
N PRO A 32 3.43 11.51 -12.25
CA PRO A 32 2.52 11.63 -13.39
C PRO A 32 1.44 10.53 -13.38
N THR A 33 0.29 10.82 -14.00
CA THR A 33 -0.87 9.93 -14.00
C THR A 33 -0.54 8.51 -14.46
N GLU A 34 0.29 8.35 -15.50
CA GLU A 34 0.68 7.04 -16.02
C GLU A 34 1.47 6.23 -14.98
N THR A 35 2.47 6.86 -14.34
CA THR A 35 3.24 6.25 -13.25
C THR A 35 2.37 5.93 -12.04
N LEU A 36 1.42 6.80 -11.72
CA LEU A 36 0.46 6.59 -10.65
C LEU A 36 -0.44 5.38 -10.96
N GLN A 37 -0.92 5.22 -12.20
CA GLN A 37 -1.72 4.08 -12.62
C GLN A 37 -0.93 2.77 -12.46
N GLU A 38 0.34 2.72 -12.88
CA GLU A 38 1.20 1.56 -12.67
C GLU A 38 1.40 1.24 -11.18
N MET A 39 1.63 2.27 -10.35
CA MET A 39 1.75 2.10 -8.90
C MET A 39 0.45 1.51 -8.30
N LEU A 40 -0.71 2.01 -8.72
CA LEU A 40 -2.01 1.54 -8.24
C LEU A 40 -2.32 0.09 -8.68
N HIS A 41 -1.91 -0.31 -9.89
CA HIS A 41 -2.01 -1.71 -10.31
C HIS A 41 -1.15 -2.63 -9.43
N LYS A 42 0.11 -2.24 -9.18
CA LYS A 42 1.00 -2.98 -8.28
C LYS A 42 0.44 -3.08 -6.86
N PHE A 43 -0.16 -2.00 -6.34
CA PHE A 43 -0.83 -2.03 -5.04
C PHE A 43 -2.00 -3.01 -4.99
N LYS A 44 -2.87 -2.99 -6.00
CA LYS A 44 -4.01 -3.91 -6.09
C LYS A 44 -3.55 -5.36 -6.09
N ASP A 45 -2.58 -5.68 -6.93
CA ASP A 45 -2.05 -7.04 -7.05
C ASP A 45 -1.37 -7.51 -5.76
N PHE A 46 -0.62 -6.62 -5.10
CA PHE A 46 -0.04 -6.88 -3.78
C PHE A 46 -1.13 -7.16 -2.75
N GLN A 47 -2.14 -6.29 -2.64
CA GLN A 47 -3.20 -6.40 -1.65
C GLN A 47 -3.99 -7.70 -1.82
N ASN A 48 -4.33 -8.08 -3.06
CA ASN A 48 -5.03 -9.33 -3.34
C ASN A 48 -4.23 -10.55 -2.85
N ARG A 49 -2.94 -10.63 -3.21
CA ARG A 49 -2.07 -11.73 -2.74
C ARG A 49 -1.87 -11.71 -1.23
N PHE A 50 -1.77 -10.52 -0.64
CA PHE A 50 -1.64 -10.37 0.80
C PHE A 50 -2.89 -10.90 1.52
N LEU A 51 -4.07 -10.55 1.04
CA LEU A 51 -5.33 -11.07 1.57
C LEU A 51 -5.47 -12.57 1.33
N GLU A 52 -5.15 -13.09 0.15
CA GLU A 52 -5.17 -14.54 -0.11
C GLU A 52 -4.26 -15.33 0.83
N LYS A 53 -3.13 -14.74 1.23
CA LYS A 53 -2.15 -15.39 2.11
C LYS A 53 -2.53 -15.36 3.59
N TYR A 54 -3.24 -14.31 4.03
CA TYR A 54 -3.45 -14.04 5.46
C TYR A 54 -4.92 -13.90 5.88
N SER A 55 -5.87 -13.96 4.94
CA SER A 55 -7.29 -14.04 5.28
C SER A 55 -7.62 -15.52 5.49
N ASP A 56 -7.76 -15.91 6.75
CA ASP A 56 -8.39 -17.18 7.13
C ASP A 56 -9.91 -17.16 6.84
#